data_AF-A0A7S2LSL8-F1
#
_entry.id   AF-A0A7S2LSL8-F1
#
_cell.length_a   1.000
_cell.length_b   1.000
_cell.length_c   1.000
_cell.angle_alpha   90.00
_cell.angle_beta   90.00
_cell.angle_gamma   90.00
#
_symmetry.space_group_name_H-M   'P 1'
#
loop_
_entity.id
_entity.type
_entity.pdbx_description
1 polymer ?
#
loop_
_entity_poly.entity_id
_entity_poly.type
_entity_poly.pdbx_seq_one_letter_code
_entity_poly.pdbx_strand_id
1 'polypeptide(L)'
;PGYNVTLSIYYLLVVRYGWSEKRVMREVEPYLHVYPILLSLSTAIAGIPLKLYNNATWLCWVSSKPTNCYNGSTSGGDPNIVCLRGENAYIYRWAFLYGPLWLGFFACSLSMFLVYEAVLRTERATDRYLVASPGNNGDKQKRDNRKNSRKVAKQGAFYVGAFFFTWVFATLSRIGQLAEENNDFFTNEHWKDGIFVLVTITIPLQ
;
A
#
# COMPACT_ATOMS: atom_id res chain seq x y z
N PRO A 1 3.87 -4.30 -0.06
CA PRO A 1 3.89 -2.85 0.26
C PRO A 1 5.18 -2.37 0.93
N GLY A 2 5.75 -3.12 1.90
CA GLY A 2 6.96 -2.69 2.63
C GLY A 2 8.16 -2.38 1.74
N TYR A 3 8.48 -3.24 0.77
CA TYR A 3 9.57 -2.99 -0.19
C TYR A 3 9.33 -1.81 -1.14
N ASN A 4 8.07 -1.51 -1.44
CA ASN A 4 7.73 -0.37 -2.28
C ASN A 4 7.98 0.95 -1.53
N VAL A 5 7.72 0.96 -0.21
CA VAL A 5 8.05 2.08 0.66
C VAL A 5 9.55 2.29 0.68
N THR A 6 10.32 1.23 0.88
CA THR A 6 11.78 1.33 0.99
C THR A 6 12.42 1.79 -0.32
N LEU A 7 11.91 1.32 -1.46
CA LEU A 7 12.31 1.83 -2.78
C LEU A 7 11.94 3.30 -3.00
N SER A 8 10.76 3.73 -2.55
CA SER A 8 10.34 5.14 -2.64
C SER A 8 11.22 6.06 -1.78
N ILE A 9 11.63 5.57 -0.59
CA ILE A 9 12.57 6.27 0.30
C ILE A 9 13.95 6.35 -0.35
N TYR A 10 14.43 5.27 -0.99
CA TYR A 10 15.67 5.28 -1.76
C TYR A 10 15.67 6.38 -2.82
N TYR A 11 14.62 6.45 -3.65
CA TYR A 11 14.50 7.52 -4.66
C TYR A 11 14.43 8.91 -4.03
N LEU A 12 13.76 9.07 -2.89
CA LEU A 12 13.71 10.32 -2.17
C LEU A 12 15.12 10.76 -1.69
N LEU A 13 15.89 9.85 -1.10
CA LEU A 13 17.25 10.12 -0.62
C LEU A 13 18.20 10.51 -1.75
N VAL A 14 18.18 9.75 -2.84
CA VAL A 14 19.07 9.99 -3.98
C VAL A 14 18.66 11.24 -4.77
N VAL A 15 17.38 11.40 -5.11
CA VAL A 15 16.93 12.48 -6.00
C VAL A 15 16.72 13.81 -5.28
N ARG A 16 16.04 13.80 -4.12
CA ARG A 16 15.71 15.03 -3.40
C ARG A 16 16.85 15.49 -2.50
N TYR A 17 17.46 14.57 -1.78
CA TYR A 17 18.52 14.89 -0.83
C TYR A 17 19.93 14.79 -1.43
N GLY A 18 20.07 14.29 -2.67
CA GLY A 18 21.35 14.22 -3.37
C GLY A 18 22.35 13.26 -2.69
N TRP A 19 21.86 12.26 -1.96
CA TRP A 19 22.75 11.29 -1.30
C TRP A 19 23.45 10.44 -2.34
N SER A 20 24.76 10.20 -2.13
CA SER A 20 25.51 9.26 -2.97
C SER A 20 25.07 7.82 -2.69
N GLU A 21 25.05 6.98 -3.73
CA GLU A 21 24.66 5.57 -3.59
C GLU A 21 25.50 4.86 -2.53
N LYS A 22 26.82 5.09 -2.51
CA LYS A 22 27.74 4.53 -1.50
C LYS A 22 27.33 4.88 -0.06
N ARG A 23 26.81 6.08 0.16
CA ARG A 23 26.32 6.52 1.47
C ARG A 23 25.03 5.80 1.83
N VAL A 24 24.06 5.75 0.91
CA VAL A 24 22.78 5.06 1.12
C VAL A 24 23.01 3.58 1.44
N MET A 25 23.88 2.92 0.66
CA MET A 25 24.20 1.50 0.85
C MET A 25 24.80 1.21 2.23
N ARG A 26 25.68 2.08 2.71
CA ARG A 26 26.36 1.87 4.01
C ARG A 26 25.49 2.25 5.20
N GLU A 27 24.73 3.33 5.10
CA GLU A 27 24.05 3.94 6.26
C GLU A 27 22.56 3.57 6.37
N VAL A 28 21.88 3.26 5.26
CA VAL A 28 20.40 3.19 5.23
C VAL A 28 19.88 1.86 4.67
N GLU A 29 20.53 1.29 3.67
CA GLU A 29 20.11 0.04 3.01
C GLU A 29 19.84 -1.12 4.00
N PRO A 30 20.69 -1.40 5.01
CA PRO A 30 20.40 -2.46 5.97
C PRO A 30 19.05 -2.27 6.69
N TYR A 31 18.75 -1.03 7.10
CA TYR A 31 17.49 -0.70 7.76
C TYR A 31 16.29 -0.82 6.81
N LEU A 32 16.47 -0.47 5.54
CA LEU A 32 15.45 -0.61 4.51
C LEU A 32 15.09 -2.08 4.24
N HIS A 33 16.02 -3.02 4.36
CA HIS A 33 15.73 -4.45 4.25
C HIS A 33 15.20 -5.07 5.54
N VAL A 34 15.74 -4.64 6.69
CA VAL A 34 15.34 -5.16 8.00
C VAL A 34 13.88 -4.78 8.31
N TYR A 35 13.43 -3.58 7.97
CA TYR A 35 12.06 -3.12 8.23
C TYR A 35 10.95 -4.06 7.69
N PRO A 36 10.88 -4.37 6.37
CA PRO A 36 9.82 -5.23 5.84
C PRO A 36 9.90 -6.67 6.38
N ILE A 37 11.11 -7.15 6.69
CA ILE A 37 11.34 -8.48 7.26
C ILE A 37 10.83 -8.54 8.71
N LEU A 38 11.18 -7.55 9.53
CA LEU A 38 10.72 -7.50 10.92
C LEU A 38 9.21 -7.33 11.00
N LEU A 39 8.62 -6.49 10.16
CA LEU A 39 7.17 -6.26 10.14
C LEU A 39 6.39 -7.54 9.75
N SER A 40 6.89 -8.30 8.77
CA SER A 40 6.24 -9.54 8.34
C SER A 40 6.42 -10.66 9.38
N LEU A 41 7.63 -10.81 9.93
CA LEU A 41 7.91 -11.78 10.99
C LEU A 41 7.12 -11.46 12.26
N SER A 42 7.04 -10.18 12.66
CA SER A 42 6.33 -9.79 13.88
C SER A 42 4.85 -10.11 13.80
N THR A 43 4.21 -9.82 12.66
CA THR A 43 2.78 -10.13 12.47
C THR A 43 2.54 -11.63 12.33
N ALA A 44 3.46 -12.35 11.68
CA ALA A 44 3.43 -13.81 11.60
C ALA A 44 3.51 -14.48 12.99
N ILE A 45 4.48 -14.06 13.80
CA ILE A 45 4.71 -14.61 15.14
C ILE A 45 3.57 -14.22 16.09
N ALA A 46 3.11 -12.97 16.05
CA ALA A 46 2.00 -12.50 16.89
C ALA A 46 0.70 -13.27 16.64
N GLY A 47 0.47 -13.75 15.41
CA GLY A 47 -0.73 -14.52 15.07
C GLY A 47 -0.83 -15.90 15.75
N ILE A 48 0.30 -16.47 16.19
CA ILE A 48 0.37 -17.79 16.83
C ILE A 48 -0.28 -17.80 18.23
N PRO A 49 0.20 -17.01 19.22
CA PRO A 49 -0.40 -17.00 20.55
C PRO A 49 -1.84 -16.47 20.54
N LEU A 50 -2.16 -15.57 19.60
CA LEU A 50 -3.50 -15.03 19.39
C LEU A 50 -4.46 -16.02 18.69
N LYS A 51 -3.98 -17.22 18.30
CA LYS A 51 -4.75 -18.26 17.62
C LYS A 51 -5.53 -17.75 16.40
N LEU A 52 -4.95 -16.81 15.65
CA LEU A 52 -5.60 -16.10 14.54
C LEU A 52 -5.68 -16.94 13.26
N TYR A 53 -4.74 -17.86 13.07
CA TYR A 53 -4.63 -18.66 11.85
C TYR A 53 -5.67 -19.78 11.80
N ASN A 54 -6.59 -19.68 10.85
CA ASN A 54 -7.67 -20.64 10.62
C ASN A 54 -7.88 -20.85 9.11
N ASN A 55 -8.53 -21.96 8.74
CA ASN A 55 -8.85 -22.24 7.34
C ASN A 55 -9.86 -21.20 6.81
N ALA A 56 -9.47 -20.44 5.80
CA ALA A 56 -10.30 -19.47 5.09
C ALA A 56 -10.44 -19.91 3.62
N THR A 57 -11.27 -20.92 3.42
CA THR A 57 -11.55 -21.56 2.13
C THR A 57 -10.37 -22.41 1.62
N TRP A 58 -9.41 -21.79 0.93
CA TRP A 58 -8.32 -22.49 0.23
C TRP A 58 -6.94 -22.21 0.81
N LEU A 59 -6.83 -21.26 1.74
CA LEU A 59 -5.58 -20.90 2.41
C LEU A 59 -5.80 -20.68 3.91
N CYS A 60 -4.73 -20.79 4.67
CA CYS A 60 -4.74 -20.44 6.10
C CYS A 60 -4.62 -18.92 6.24
N TRP A 61 -5.58 -18.28 6.90
CA TRP A 61 -5.66 -16.83 7.04
C TRP A 61 -6.00 -16.39 8.46
N VAL A 62 -5.85 -15.10 8.74
CA VAL A 62 -6.38 -14.45 9.95
C VAL A 62 -7.91 -14.52 9.89
N SER A 63 -8.53 -15.44 10.62
CA SER A 63 -9.99 -15.62 10.64
C SER A 63 -10.48 -16.14 11.98
N SER A 64 -11.75 -15.93 12.30
CA SER A 64 -12.41 -16.57 13.44
C SER A 64 -12.92 -17.96 13.06
N LYS A 65 -13.04 -18.83 14.07
CA LYS A 65 -13.70 -20.15 13.97
C LYS A 65 -14.68 -20.32 15.13
N PRO A 66 -15.98 -20.63 14.87
CA PRO A 66 -16.64 -20.78 13.56
C PRO A 66 -16.68 -19.47 12.76
N THR A 67 -16.97 -19.54 11.46
CA THR A 67 -16.68 -18.50 10.45
C THR A 67 -17.39 -17.15 10.62
N ASN A 68 -18.32 -17.02 11.57
CA ASN A 68 -19.08 -15.80 11.85
C ASN A 68 -19.12 -15.47 13.35
N CYS A 69 -18.05 -15.77 14.09
CA CYS A 69 -17.96 -15.40 15.49
C CYS A 69 -17.25 -14.03 15.65
N TYR A 70 -17.89 -13.11 16.34
CA TYR A 70 -17.50 -11.71 16.56
C TYR A 70 -17.67 -11.34 18.05
N ASN A 71 -16.65 -10.79 18.70
CA ASN A 71 -16.70 -10.35 20.11
C ASN A 71 -17.29 -11.41 21.09
N GLY A 72 -17.02 -12.70 20.85
CA GLY A 72 -17.54 -13.79 21.69
C GLY A 72 -19.00 -14.20 21.43
N SER A 73 -19.68 -13.61 20.44
CA SER A 73 -21.04 -13.98 20.00
C SER A 73 -21.08 -14.19 18.48
N THR A 74 -21.95 -15.08 17.99
CA THR A 74 -22.12 -15.23 16.54
C THR A 74 -22.89 -14.07 15.93
N SER A 75 -22.56 -13.73 14.67
CA SER A 75 -23.50 -13.04 13.79
C SER A 75 -24.77 -13.89 13.71
N GLY A 76 -25.84 -13.43 14.37
CA GLY A 76 -27.07 -14.19 14.62
C GLY A 76 -27.58 -14.15 16.05
N GLY A 77 -26.79 -13.62 17.00
CA GLY A 77 -27.25 -13.37 18.38
C GLY A 77 -27.50 -14.62 19.21
N ASP A 78 -26.99 -15.79 18.79
CA ASP A 78 -27.08 -17.02 19.58
C ASP A 78 -26.00 -17.01 20.68
N PRO A 79 -26.38 -16.84 21.96
CA PRO A 79 -25.42 -16.81 23.06
C PRO A 79 -24.71 -18.16 23.29
N ASN A 80 -25.15 -19.23 22.63
CA ASN A 80 -24.61 -20.57 22.86
C ASN A 80 -23.39 -20.91 21.98
N ILE A 81 -23.03 -20.06 21.00
CA ILE A 81 -21.90 -20.34 20.11
C ILE A 81 -20.65 -19.58 20.57
N VAL A 82 -19.80 -20.29 21.31
CA VAL A 82 -18.52 -19.77 21.80
C VAL A 82 -17.47 -19.73 20.68
N CYS A 83 -16.78 -18.59 20.54
CA CYS A 83 -15.59 -18.45 19.69
C CYS A 83 -14.49 -19.42 20.15
N LEU A 84 -14.12 -20.40 19.32
CA LEU A 84 -13.05 -21.35 19.66
C LEU A 84 -11.66 -20.77 19.39
N ARG A 85 -11.52 -20.00 18.30
CA ARG A 85 -10.26 -19.39 17.85
C ARG A 85 -10.51 -18.10 17.08
N GLY A 86 -9.51 -17.22 17.10
CA GLY A 86 -9.52 -15.99 16.32
C GLY A 86 -10.51 -14.94 16.85
N GLU A 87 -10.63 -14.83 18.17
CA GLU A 87 -11.40 -13.75 18.78
C GLU A 87 -10.86 -12.40 18.29
N ASN A 88 -11.76 -11.50 17.89
CA ASN A 88 -11.42 -10.20 17.32
C ASN A 88 -10.54 -10.24 16.07
N ALA A 89 -10.57 -11.34 15.29
CA ALA A 89 -9.79 -11.48 14.06
C ALA A 89 -9.96 -10.30 13.09
N TYR A 90 -11.13 -9.63 13.09
CA TYR A 90 -11.36 -8.42 12.28
C TYR A 90 -10.41 -7.26 12.63
N ILE A 91 -10.21 -6.96 13.92
CA ILE A 91 -9.31 -5.90 14.38
C ILE A 91 -7.90 -6.23 13.93
N TYR A 92 -7.48 -7.49 14.11
CA TYR A 92 -6.14 -7.92 13.74
C TYR A 92 -5.90 -7.92 12.23
N ARG A 93 -6.90 -8.19 11.39
CA ARG A 93 -6.78 -7.99 9.93
C ARG A 93 -6.46 -6.55 9.59
N TRP A 94 -7.15 -5.60 10.23
CA TRP A 94 -6.87 -4.18 10.04
C TRP A 94 -5.50 -3.80 10.60
N ALA A 95 -5.16 -4.21 11.82
CA ALA A 95 -3.92 -3.85 12.48
C ALA A 95 -2.68 -4.44 11.79
N PHE A 96 -2.73 -5.70 11.35
CA PHE A 96 -1.56 -6.41 10.82
C PHE A 96 -1.39 -6.30 9.31
N LEU A 97 -2.48 -6.06 8.57
CA LEU A 97 -2.42 -6.02 7.11
C LEU A 97 -2.82 -4.65 6.55
N TYR A 98 -4.09 -4.27 6.69
CA TYR A 98 -4.62 -3.09 5.99
C TYR A 98 -4.01 -1.78 6.50
N GLY A 99 -3.81 -1.63 7.81
CA GLY A 99 -3.19 -0.45 8.41
C GLY A 99 -1.77 -0.20 7.89
N PRO A 100 -0.83 -1.16 8.06
CA PRO A 100 0.51 -1.05 7.50
C PRO A 100 0.53 -0.87 5.98
N LEU A 101 -0.41 -1.52 5.27
CA LEU A 101 -0.54 -1.38 3.82
C LEU A 101 -0.91 0.04 3.40
N TRP A 102 -1.95 0.63 3.99
CA TRP A 102 -2.40 1.98 3.68
C TRP A 102 -1.39 3.03 4.14
N LEU A 103 -0.76 2.83 5.31
CA LEU A 103 0.34 3.69 5.76
C LEU A 103 1.49 3.68 4.75
N GLY A 104 1.90 2.51 4.27
CA GLY A 104 2.91 2.38 3.24
C GLY A 104 2.50 3.03 1.93
N PHE A 105 1.23 2.91 1.54
CA PHE A 105 0.69 3.56 0.34
C PHE A 105 0.79 5.08 0.41
N PHE A 106 0.38 5.69 1.53
CA PHE A 106 0.49 7.14 1.72
C PHE A 106 1.96 7.60 1.77
N ALA A 107 2.84 6.83 2.42
CA ALA A 107 4.26 7.12 2.45
C ALA A 107 4.90 7.08 1.05
N CYS A 108 4.55 6.08 0.23
CA CYS A 108 4.98 5.99 -1.17
C CYS A 108 4.49 7.18 -2.00
N SER A 109 3.22 7.55 -1.84
CA SER A 109 2.59 8.64 -2.58
C SER A 109 3.23 9.98 -2.25
N LEU A 110 3.45 10.24 -0.95
CA LEU A 110 4.16 11.41 -0.47
C LEU A 110 5.60 11.43 -1.00
N SER A 111 6.32 10.30 -0.94
CA SER A 111 7.69 10.22 -1.44
C SER A 111 7.78 10.51 -2.93
N MET A 112 6.88 9.95 -3.75
CA MET A 112 6.82 10.22 -5.20
C MET A 112 6.47 11.68 -5.50
N PHE A 113 5.56 12.28 -4.72
CA PHE A 113 5.26 13.71 -4.82
C PHE A 113 6.48 14.58 -4.51
N LEU A 114 7.20 14.28 -3.42
CA LEU A 114 8.40 15.02 -3.01
C LEU A 114 9.57 14.85 -3.99
N VAL A 115 9.70 13.67 -4.60
CA VAL A 115 10.65 13.41 -5.69
C VAL A 115 10.27 14.25 -6.90
N TYR A 116 9.01 14.26 -7.31
CA TYR A 116 8.54 15.09 -8.42
C TYR A 116 8.82 16.58 -8.19
N GLU A 117 8.54 17.10 -7.00
CA GLU A 117 8.88 18.48 -6.65
C GLU A 117 10.39 18.75 -6.75
N ALA A 118 11.22 17.80 -6.30
CA ALA A 118 12.67 17.92 -6.39
C ALA A 118 13.14 17.97 -7.85
N VAL A 119 12.63 17.08 -8.71
CA VAL A 119 12.96 17.11 -10.14
C VAL A 119 12.52 18.44 -10.78
N LEU A 120 11.32 18.93 -10.45
CA LEU A 120 10.84 20.23 -10.93
C LEU A 120 11.73 21.39 -10.49
N ARG A 121 12.21 21.38 -9.24
CA ARG A 121 13.14 22.40 -8.74
C ARG A 121 14.48 22.34 -9.48
N THR A 122 15.01 21.14 -9.67
CA THR A 122 16.27 20.91 -10.40
C THR A 122 16.15 21.40 -11.85
N GLU A 123 15.05 21.09 -12.53
CA GLU A 123 14.83 21.59 -13.90
C GLU A 123 14.72 23.11 -13.97
N ARG A 124 14.00 23.74 -13.05
CA ARG A 124 13.88 25.21 -12.99
C ARG A 124 15.22 25.88 -12.71
N ALA A 125 16.11 25.26 -11.95
CA ALA A 125 17.46 25.76 -11.73
C ALA A 125 18.31 25.65 -13.00
N THR A 126 18.31 24.49 -13.64
CA THR A 126 19.00 24.25 -14.92
C THR A 126 18.51 25.18 -16.03
N ASP A 127 17.21 25.45 -16.10
CA ASP A 127 16.61 26.38 -17.06
C ASP A 127 17.19 27.80 -16.96
N ARG A 128 17.60 28.27 -15.77
CA ARG A 128 18.20 29.60 -15.61
C ARG A 128 19.59 29.68 -16.25
N TYR A 129 20.38 28.60 -16.15
CA TYR A 129 21.71 28.54 -16.76
C TYR A 129 21.64 28.41 -18.29
N LEU A 130 20.61 27.74 -18.81
CA LEU A 130 20.39 27.63 -20.26
C LEU A 130 19.99 28.96 -20.89
N VAL A 131 19.28 29.84 -20.17
CA VAL A 131 18.92 31.19 -20.67
C VAL A 131 20.15 32.10 -20.77
N ALA A 132 21.17 31.88 -19.94
CA ALA A 132 22.43 32.64 -19.99
C ALA A 132 23.34 32.25 -21.17
N SER A 133 23.03 31.18 -21.90
CA SER A 133 23.77 30.71 -23.07
C SER A 133 22.89 30.83 -24.31
N PRO A 134 22.84 32.00 -24.99
CA PRO A 134 21.98 32.24 -26.13
C PRO A 134 22.48 31.43 -27.33
N GLY A 135 21.78 30.34 -27.65
CA GLY A 135 22.05 29.51 -28.81
C GLY A 135 20.97 28.45 -29.01
N ASN A 136 20.81 27.98 -30.25
CA ASN A 136 19.79 27.01 -30.68
C ASN A 136 19.79 25.71 -29.85
N ASN A 137 20.91 25.39 -29.19
CA ASN A 137 21.05 24.22 -28.31
C ASN A 137 20.35 24.37 -26.95
N GLY A 138 20.22 25.60 -26.41
CA GLY A 138 19.60 25.85 -25.10
C GLY A 138 18.10 25.54 -25.08
N ASP A 139 17.39 25.95 -26.13
CA ASP A 139 15.95 25.69 -26.28
C ASP A 139 15.64 24.21 -26.47
N LYS A 140 16.49 23.50 -27.22
CA LYS A 140 16.38 22.04 -27.40
C LYS A 140 16.56 21.32 -26.07
N GLN A 141 17.59 21.69 -25.30
CA GLN A 141 17.87 21.06 -24.00
C GLN A 141 16.77 21.35 -22.96
N LYS A 142 16.22 22.56 -22.93
CA LYS A 142 15.07 22.93 -22.09
C LYS A 142 13.82 22.09 -22.43
N ARG A 143 13.56 21.87 -23.72
CA ARG A 143 12.46 21.02 -24.18
C ARG A 143 12.66 19.56 -23.77
N ASP A 144 13.88 19.05 -23.83
CA ASP A 144 14.19 17.66 -23.49
C ASP A 144 14.16 17.40 -21.97
N ASN A 145 14.63 18.34 -21.14
CA ASN A 145 14.48 18.28 -19.69
C ASN A 145 13.01 18.17 -19.28
N ARG A 146 12.15 19.08 -19.77
CA ARG A 146 10.70 19.05 -19.47
C ARG A 146 10.02 17.75 -19.89
N LYS A 147 10.49 17.09 -20.97
CA LYS A 147 9.99 15.76 -21.36
C LYS A 147 10.38 14.71 -20.32
N ASN A 148 11.57 14.76 -19.77
CA ASN A 148 12.06 13.81 -18.77
C ASN A 148 11.30 13.96 -17.43
N SER A 149 11.07 15.18 -16.91
CA SER A 149 10.18 15.35 -15.75
C SER A 149 8.78 14.81 -15.97
N ARG A 150 8.20 15.05 -17.15
CA ARG A 150 6.87 14.53 -17.48
C ARG A 150 6.85 13.00 -17.51
N LYS A 151 7.95 12.35 -17.91
CA LYS A 151 8.07 10.88 -17.83
C LYS A 151 8.11 10.40 -16.38
N VAL A 152 8.93 11.02 -15.54
CA VAL A 152 9.02 10.69 -14.10
C VAL A 152 7.66 10.88 -13.41
N ALA A 153 6.96 11.98 -13.68
CA ALA A 153 5.64 12.26 -13.13
C ALA A 153 4.60 11.24 -13.59
N LYS A 154 4.57 10.91 -14.89
CA LYS A 154 3.67 9.88 -15.43
C LYS A 154 3.97 8.52 -14.82
N GLN A 155 5.24 8.14 -14.72
CA GLN A 155 5.65 6.86 -14.13
C GLN A 155 5.22 6.77 -12.66
N GLY A 156 5.46 7.82 -11.86
CA GLY A 156 5.00 7.89 -10.48
C GLY A 156 3.47 7.84 -10.35
N ALA A 157 2.74 8.57 -11.21
CA ALA A 157 1.29 8.59 -11.21
C ALA A 157 0.68 7.24 -11.62
N PHE A 158 1.21 6.58 -12.66
CA PHE A 158 0.76 5.24 -13.05
C PHE A 158 1.08 4.21 -11.98
N TYR A 159 2.24 4.30 -11.35
CA TYR A 159 2.62 3.43 -10.25
C TYR A 159 1.64 3.56 -9.07
N VAL A 160 1.44 4.77 -8.55
CA VAL A 160 0.51 5.02 -7.43
C VAL A 160 -0.94 4.67 -7.82
N GLY A 161 -1.35 5.01 -9.04
CA GLY A 161 -2.69 4.72 -9.55
C GLY A 161 -2.98 3.23 -9.67
N ALA A 162 -2.02 2.43 -10.16
CA ALA A 162 -2.15 0.98 -10.22
C ALA A 162 -2.34 0.38 -8.81
N PHE A 163 -1.52 0.82 -7.84
CA PHE A 163 -1.68 0.38 -6.45
C PHE A 163 -3.05 0.74 -5.86
N PHE A 164 -3.54 1.95 -6.10
CA PHE A 164 -4.85 2.37 -5.63
C PHE A 164 -5.95 1.49 -6.21
N PHE A 165 -5.91 1.25 -7.53
CA PHE A 165 -6.90 0.43 -8.20
C PHE A 165 -6.91 -1.02 -7.69
N THR A 166 -5.74 -1.61 -7.42
CA THR A 166 -5.66 -2.98 -6.87
C THR A 166 -6.25 -3.10 -5.47
N TRP A 167 -6.04 -2.12 -4.60
CA TRP A 167 -6.37 -2.25 -3.17
C TRP A 167 -7.68 -1.56 -2.76
N VAL A 168 -8.20 -0.64 -3.56
CA VAL A 168 -9.44 0.06 -3.24
C VAL A 168 -10.63 -0.89 -3.15
N PHE A 169 -10.81 -1.80 -4.11
CA PHE A 169 -11.92 -2.75 -4.10
C PHE A 169 -11.84 -3.75 -2.95
N ALA A 170 -10.65 -4.29 -2.69
CA ALA A 170 -10.42 -5.18 -1.56
C ALA A 170 -10.63 -4.49 -0.21
N THR A 171 -10.39 -3.19 -0.11
CA THR A 171 -10.65 -2.43 1.12
C THR A 171 -12.13 -2.07 1.25
N LEU A 172 -12.77 -1.64 0.15
CA LEU A 172 -14.20 -1.33 0.13
C LEU A 172 -15.05 -2.56 0.48
N SER A 173 -14.69 -3.74 -0.02
CA SER A 173 -15.40 -4.98 0.33
C SER A 173 -15.30 -5.30 1.83
N ARG A 174 -14.15 -5.02 2.46
CA ARG A 174 -13.97 -5.18 3.91
C ARG A 174 -14.68 -4.11 4.73
N ILE A 175 -14.71 -2.87 4.26
CA ILE A 175 -15.50 -1.82 4.89
C ILE A 175 -16.99 -2.17 4.78
N GLY A 176 -17.44 -2.71 3.64
CA GLY A 176 -18.80 -3.21 3.46
C GLY A 176 -19.15 -4.32 4.47
N GLN A 177 -18.25 -5.28 4.69
CA GLN A 177 -18.44 -6.32 5.73
C GLN A 177 -18.53 -5.74 7.14
N LEU A 178 -17.80 -4.67 7.45
CA LEU A 178 -17.93 -3.95 8.73
C LEU A 178 -19.23 -3.11 8.81
N ALA A 179 -19.74 -2.63 7.67
CA ALA A 179 -20.90 -1.77 7.61
C ALA A 179 -22.23 -2.55 7.59
N GLU A 180 -22.27 -3.73 6.95
CA GLU A 180 -23.39 -4.69 7.02
C GLU A 180 -23.68 -5.11 8.46
N GLU A 181 -22.70 -5.02 9.36
CA GLU A 181 -22.84 -5.27 10.79
C GLU A 181 -23.70 -4.19 11.50
N ASN A 182 -23.93 -3.03 10.87
CA ASN A 182 -24.65 -1.89 11.47
C ASN A 182 -25.96 -1.48 10.77
N ASN A 183 -26.22 -1.88 9.52
CA ASN A 183 -27.48 -1.56 8.81
C ASN A 183 -27.73 -2.47 7.58
N ASP A 184 -29.01 -2.80 7.32
CA ASP A 184 -29.55 -3.59 6.18
C ASP A 184 -29.33 -2.97 4.77
N PHE A 185 -28.34 -2.08 4.59
CA PHE A 185 -28.20 -1.24 3.39
C PHE A 185 -27.57 -1.93 2.16
N PHE A 186 -26.96 -3.12 2.31
CA PHE A 186 -26.22 -3.82 1.24
C PHE A 186 -26.79 -5.20 0.83
N THR A 187 -28.10 -5.42 0.98
CA THR A 187 -28.80 -6.67 0.62
C THR A 187 -28.91 -6.95 -0.89
N ASN A 188 -28.32 -6.12 -1.76
CA ASN A 188 -28.41 -6.31 -3.21
C ASN A 188 -27.33 -7.31 -3.69
N GLU A 189 -27.72 -8.56 -3.97
CA GLU A 189 -26.84 -9.66 -4.46
C GLU A 189 -25.91 -9.23 -5.61
N HIS A 190 -26.38 -8.37 -6.50
CA HIS A 190 -25.61 -7.89 -7.65
C HIS A 190 -24.29 -7.19 -7.30
N TRP A 191 -24.21 -6.49 -6.15
CA TRP A 191 -22.95 -5.86 -5.73
C TRP A 191 -21.95 -6.87 -5.19
N LYS A 192 -22.43 -7.95 -4.57
CA LYS A 192 -21.57 -9.02 -4.05
C LYS A 192 -20.88 -9.75 -5.19
N ASP A 193 -21.62 -10.02 -6.27
CA ASP A 193 -21.07 -10.67 -7.47
C ASP A 193 -20.04 -9.78 -8.19
N GLY A 194 -20.34 -8.49 -8.37
CA GLY A 194 -19.41 -7.56 -9.01
C GLY A 194 -18.10 -7.38 -8.24
N ILE A 195 -18.18 -7.26 -6.91
CA ILE A 195 -17.00 -7.18 -6.03
C ILE A 195 -16.24 -8.50 -6.03
N PHE A 196 -16.92 -9.65 -5.99
CA PHE A 196 -16.28 -10.96 -5.99
C PHE A 196 -15.50 -11.22 -7.28
N VAL A 197 -16.06 -10.84 -8.45
CA VAL A 197 -15.36 -10.93 -9.74
C VAL A 197 -14.12 -10.04 -9.76
N LEU A 198 -14.23 -8.79 -9.31
CA LEU A 198 -13.10 -7.86 -9.26
C LEU A 198 -12.00 -8.32 -8.29
N VAL A 199 -12.38 -8.83 -7.12
CA VAL A 199 -11.44 -9.41 -6.15
C VAL A 199 -10.77 -10.65 -6.74
N THR A 200 -11.51 -11.52 -7.42
CA THR A 200 -10.96 -12.74 -8.04
C THR A 200 -9.96 -12.43 -9.15
N ILE A 201 -10.20 -11.40 -9.96
CA ILE A 201 -9.27 -10.94 -11.00
C ILE A 201 -8.01 -10.30 -10.39
N THR A 202 -8.13 -9.67 -9.22
CA THR A 202 -7.02 -8.95 -8.58
C THR A 202 -6.21 -9.78 -7.58
N ILE A 203 -6.74 -10.90 -7.08
CA ILE A 203 -6.02 -11.85 -6.19
C ILE A 203 -4.71 -12.38 -6.80
N PRO A 204 -4.63 -12.84 -8.07
CA PRO A 204 -3.37 -13.32 -8.64
C PRO A 204 -2.33 -12.20 -8.88
N LEU A 205 -2.70 -10.94 -8.68
CA LEU A 205 -1.80 -9.77 -8.78
C LEU A 205 -1.25 -9.31 -7.41
N GLN A 206 -1.66 -9.94 -6.31
CA GLN A 206 -1.25 -9.63 -4.94
C GLN A 206 -0.17 -10.58 -4.44
#